data_AF-A0A2H0BBC2-F1
#
_entry.id   AF-A0A2H0BBC2-F1
#
_cell.length_a   1.000
_cell.length_b   1.000
_cell.length_c   1.000
_cell.angle_alpha   90.00
_cell.angle_beta   90.00
_cell.angle_gamma   90.00
#
_symmetry.space_group_name_H-M   'P 1'
#
loop_
_entity.id
_entity.type
_entity.pdbx_description
1 polymer ?
#
loop_
_entity_poly.entity_id
_entity_poly.type
_entity_poly.pdbx_seq_one_letter_code
_entity_poly.pdbx_strand_id
1 'polypeptide(L)'
;MKFRFAKTGCCNLSESFENSGTVDVSFSDAVTGAKQIHMLGLAGIYSQIMAENVPMLRGLSASFGLSYVPGNWMESIQISKGTSSVVNGYESITGQINVEFKKPQKKENLFFKSLW
;
A
#
# COMPACT_ATOMS: atom_id res chain seq x y z
N MET A 1 11.24 5.96 0.15
CA MET A 1 10.47 6.75 1.13
C MET A 1 9.67 5.80 2.00
N LYS A 2 9.67 5.94 3.34
CA LYS A 2 8.90 5.06 4.26
C LYS A 2 7.82 5.86 4.98
N PHE A 3 6.55 5.52 4.74
CA PHE A 3 5.38 6.08 5.41
C PHE A 3 4.99 5.20 6.58
N ARG A 4 4.74 5.79 7.76
CA ARG A 4 4.18 5.07 8.91
C ARG A 4 2.68 5.29 8.93
N PHE A 5 1.91 4.20 8.87
CA PHE A 5 0.47 4.24 8.59
C PHE A 5 -0.32 5.05 9.64
N ALA A 6 0.10 4.97 10.91
CA ALA A 6 -0.49 5.71 12.02
C ALA A 6 -0.50 7.24 11.86
N LYS A 7 0.23 7.79 10.88
CA LYS A 7 0.37 9.23 10.66
C LYS A 7 -0.30 9.74 9.38
N THR A 8 -0.82 8.85 8.51
CA THR A 8 -1.16 9.25 7.13
C THR A 8 -2.41 8.60 6.51
N GLY A 9 -3.16 7.71 7.18
CA GLY A 9 -4.31 7.04 6.54
C GLY A 9 -5.46 6.65 7.49
N CYS A 10 -6.70 6.81 7.02
CA CYS A 10 -7.91 6.71 7.86
C CYS A 10 -8.62 5.34 7.76
N CYS A 11 -8.59 4.63 6.61
CA CYS A 11 -9.45 3.45 6.42
C CYS A 11 -8.85 2.27 5.62
N ASN A 12 -8.19 2.51 4.48
CA ASN A 12 -7.69 1.46 3.58
C ASN A 12 -6.36 1.86 2.91
N LEU A 13 -5.73 0.93 2.19
CA LEU A 13 -4.45 1.17 1.50
C LEU A 13 -4.56 2.24 0.41
N SER A 14 -5.63 2.27 -0.38
CA SER A 14 -5.85 3.30 -1.41
C SER A 14 -5.89 4.72 -0.82
N GLU A 15 -6.66 4.95 0.25
CA GLU A 15 -6.83 6.28 0.85
C GLU A 15 -5.52 6.85 1.39
N SER A 16 -4.64 5.97 1.88
CA SER A 16 -3.35 6.38 2.43
C SER A 16 -2.40 6.98 1.41
N PHE A 17 -2.65 6.77 0.12
CA PHE A 17 -1.88 7.39 -0.95
C PHE A 17 -2.38 8.78 -1.33
N GLU A 18 -3.64 9.15 -1.04
CA GLU A 18 -4.19 10.47 -1.38
C GLU A 18 -3.44 11.63 -0.69
N ASN A 19 -2.89 11.39 0.50
CA ASN A 19 -2.08 12.37 1.23
C ASN A 19 -0.57 12.31 0.88
N SER A 20 -0.18 11.55 -0.14
CA SER A 20 1.21 11.37 -0.55
C SER A 20 1.46 12.01 -1.91
N GLY A 21 2.28 13.05 -2.00
CA GLY A 21 2.60 13.74 -3.27
C GLY A 21 3.41 12.93 -4.29
N THR A 22 3.46 11.61 -4.18
CA THR A 22 4.17 10.70 -5.10
C THR A 22 3.24 9.77 -5.85
N VAL A 23 2.14 9.37 -5.21
CA VAL A 23 1.21 8.36 -5.71
C VAL A 23 -0.14 9.03 -5.69
N ASP A 24 -0.74 9.19 -6.86
CA ASP A 24 -2.08 9.71 -7.04
C ASP A 24 -3.07 8.54 -7.05
N VAL A 25 -4.30 8.78 -6.59
CA VAL A 25 -5.35 7.76 -6.58
C VAL A 25 -6.55 8.30 -7.33
N SER A 26 -6.95 7.57 -8.35
CA SER A 26 -8.09 7.90 -9.20
C SER A 26 -9.11 6.78 -9.18
N PHE A 27 -10.39 7.12 -9.35
CA PHE A 27 -11.42 6.11 -9.54
C PHE A 27 -11.28 5.48 -10.93
N SER A 28 -11.06 4.18 -10.98
CA SER A 28 -11.15 3.42 -12.23
C SER A 28 -12.60 3.23 -12.65
N ASP A 29 -13.50 3.13 -11.67
CA ASP A 29 -14.94 3.05 -11.89
C ASP A 29 -15.67 3.66 -10.68
N ALA A 30 -16.43 4.74 -10.94
CA ALA A 30 -17.10 5.50 -9.89
C ALA A 30 -18.32 4.77 -9.31
N VAL A 31 -18.90 3.81 -10.05
CA VAL A 31 -20.12 3.09 -9.63
C VAL A 31 -19.77 1.95 -8.66
N THR A 32 -18.72 1.19 -8.94
CA THR A 32 -18.23 0.10 -8.09
C THR A 32 -17.25 0.57 -7.01
N GLY A 33 -16.78 1.82 -7.10
CA GLY A 33 -15.79 2.37 -6.17
C GLY A 33 -14.39 1.80 -6.36
N ALA A 34 -14.11 1.19 -7.52
CA ALA A 34 -12.79 0.66 -7.86
C ALA A 34 -11.77 1.81 -7.92
N LYS A 35 -10.69 1.71 -7.14
CA LYS A 35 -9.62 2.71 -7.07
C LYS A 35 -8.37 2.19 -7.77
N GLN A 36 -7.81 3.00 -8.66
CA GLN A 36 -6.55 2.74 -9.33
C GLN A 36 -5.51 3.76 -8.87
N ILE A 37 -4.33 3.26 -8.50
CA ILE A 37 -3.19 4.12 -8.20
C ILE A 37 -2.48 4.53 -9.49
N HIS A 38 -1.94 5.73 -9.48
CA HIS A 38 -1.05 6.27 -10.51
C HIS A 38 0.23 6.73 -9.86
N MET A 39 1.37 6.25 -10.37
CA MET A 39 2.67 6.67 -9.87
C MET A 39 3.36 7.49 -10.96
N LEU A 40 3.68 8.75 -10.65
CA LEU A 40 4.31 9.67 -11.60
C LEU A 40 3.51 9.82 -12.92
N GLY A 41 2.18 9.72 -12.87
CA GLY A 41 1.30 9.83 -14.04
C GLY A 41 1.14 8.55 -14.88
N LEU A 42 1.82 7.46 -14.52
CA LEU A 42 1.62 6.15 -15.14
C LEU A 42 0.64 5.31 -14.32
N ALA A 43 -0.13 4.47 -15.03
CA ALA A 43 -1.08 3.54 -14.43
C ALA A 43 -0.40 2.54 -13.48
N GLY A 44 -1.12 2.14 -12.43
CA GLY A 44 -0.65 1.19 -11.41
C GLY A 44 -0.21 -0.17 -11.95
N ILE A 45 -0.58 -0.55 -13.18
CA ILE A 45 -0.06 -1.76 -13.85
C ILE A 45 1.46 -1.72 -14.06
N TYR A 46 2.06 -0.53 -14.09
CA TYR A 46 3.49 -0.31 -14.24
C TYR A 46 4.22 -0.13 -12.90
N SER A 47 3.48 -0.21 -11.79
CA SER A 47 4.00 -0.19 -10.43
C SER A 47 3.69 -1.50 -9.73
N GLN A 48 4.73 -2.18 -9.27
CA GLN A 48 4.55 -3.44 -8.57
C GLN A 48 4.13 -3.20 -7.11
N ILE A 49 3.01 -3.81 -6.71
CA ILE A 49 2.51 -3.78 -5.34
C ILE A 49 2.83 -5.11 -4.64
N MET A 50 3.56 -5.01 -3.55
CA MET A 50 3.99 -6.13 -2.73
C MET A 50 3.46 -5.94 -1.31
N ALA A 51 3.18 -7.07 -0.66
CA ALA A 51 2.94 -7.12 0.77
C ALA A 51 4.00 -8.04 1.36
N GLU A 52 4.76 -7.57 2.34
CA GLU A 52 5.85 -8.34 2.96
C GLU A 52 6.88 -8.85 1.96
N ASN A 53 7.17 -8.05 0.92
CA ASN A 53 8.05 -8.41 -0.19
C ASN A 53 7.53 -9.57 -1.06
N VAL A 54 6.26 -9.92 -0.94
CA VAL A 54 5.57 -10.89 -1.81
C VAL A 54 4.62 -10.14 -2.74
N PRO A 55 4.63 -10.39 -4.07
CA PRO A 55 3.72 -9.73 -4.99
C PRO A 55 2.27 -10.15 -4.70
N MET A 56 1.41 -9.18 -4.38
CA MET A 56 0.05 -9.45 -3.88
C MET A 56 -1.04 -9.08 -4.88
N LEU A 57 -0.88 -8.00 -5.65
CA LEU A 57 -1.92 -7.43 -6.50
C LEU A 57 -1.46 -7.41 -7.96
N ARG A 58 -2.21 -8.08 -8.85
CA ARG A 58 -1.91 -8.20 -10.29
C ARG A 58 -3.17 -8.15 -11.15
N GLY A 59 -3.11 -7.46 -12.28
CA GLY A 59 -4.22 -7.37 -13.23
C GLY A 59 -5.47 -6.76 -12.62
N LEU A 60 -6.64 -7.38 -12.83
CA LEU A 60 -7.93 -6.91 -12.31
C LEU A 60 -7.98 -6.84 -10.78
N SER A 61 -7.16 -7.62 -10.08
CA SER A 61 -7.10 -7.54 -8.62
C SER A 61 -6.42 -6.27 -8.12
N ALA A 62 -5.68 -5.53 -8.97
CA ALA A 62 -5.06 -4.27 -8.57
C ALA A 62 -6.10 -3.16 -8.32
N SER A 63 -7.13 -3.03 -9.15
CA SER A 63 -8.15 -1.97 -9.03
C SER A 63 -9.10 -2.14 -7.83
N PHE A 64 -9.30 -3.37 -7.37
CA PHE A 64 -10.17 -3.67 -6.22
C PHE A 64 -9.38 -4.05 -4.97
N GLY A 65 -8.20 -4.66 -5.13
CA GLY A 65 -7.42 -5.18 -4.02
C GLY A 65 -6.72 -4.11 -3.18
N LEU A 66 -6.54 -2.90 -3.72
CA LEU A 66 -6.09 -1.73 -2.95
C LEU A 66 -7.09 -1.34 -1.85
N SER A 67 -8.39 -1.54 -2.07
CA SER A 67 -9.41 -1.26 -1.07
C SER A 67 -9.62 -2.45 -0.10
N TYR A 68 -9.15 -3.64 -0.47
CA TYR A 68 -9.28 -4.87 0.34
C TYR A 68 -8.26 -4.96 1.49
N VAL A 69 -7.19 -4.16 1.46
CA VAL A 69 -6.19 -4.13 2.53
C VAL A 69 -6.57 -3.06 3.57
N PRO A 70 -7.01 -3.48 4.78
CA PRO A 70 -7.46 -2.54 5.78
C PRO A 70 -6.29 -1.82 6.45
N GLY A 71 -6.50 -0.56 6.80
CA GLY A 71 -5.48 0.32 7.39
C GLY A 71 -4.85 -0.19 8.68
N ASN A 72 -5.68 -0.83 9.52
CA ASN A 72 -5.33 -1.30 10.86
C ASN A 72 -4.28 -2.42 10.88
N TRP A 73 -4.15 -3.20 9.80
CA TRP A 73 -3.18 -4.30 9.71
C TRP A 73 -1.81 -3.83 9.22
N MET A 74 -1.75 -2.66 8.58
CA MET A 74 -0.52 -2.12 8.03
C MET A 74 0.27 -1.35 9.09
N GLU A 75 1.57 -1.63 9.19
CA GLU A 75 2.50 -0.88 10.04
C GLU A 75 3.15 0.26 9.26
N SER A 76 3.62 -0.04 8.06
CA SER A 76 4.26 0.96 7.21
C SER A 76 4.16 0.62 5.73
N ILE A 77 4.24 1.65 4.89
CA ILE A 77 4.25 1.52 3.43
C ILE A 77 5.59 2.08 2.94
N GLN A 78 6.27 1.31 2.11
CA GLN A 78 7.55 1.67 1.54
C GLN A 78 7.36 1.90 0.04
N ILE A 79 7.73 3.09 -0.41
CA ILE A 79 7.63 3.47 -1.82
C ILE A 79 9.05 3.69 -2.34
N SER A 80 9.42 2.88 -3.33
CA SER A 80 10.63 3.04 -4.11
C SER A 80 10.26 3.63 -5.46
N LYS A 81 10.73 4.84 -5.76
CA LYS A 81 10.48 5.50 -7.04
C LYS A 81 11.63 5.14 -7.99
N GLY A 82 11.30 4.81 -9.25
CA GLY A 82 12.28 4.49 -10.28
C GLY A 82 12.29 3.01 -10.67
N THR A 83 13.07 2.69 -11.70
CA THR A 83 13.13 1.36 -12.30
C THR A 83 13.77 0.36 -11.33
N SER A 84 12.92 -0.40 -10.65
CA SER A 84 13.36 -1.43 -9.70
C SER A 84 13.18 -2.84 -10.29
N SER A 85 13.11 -2.90 -11.63
CA SER A 85 12.87 -4.13 -12.39
C SER A 85 13.94 -5.21 -12.20
N VAL A 86 15.15 -4.81 -11.80
CA VAL A 86 16.28 -5.72 -11.53
C VAL A 86 16.10 -6.56 -10.27
N VAL A 87 15.43 -6.05 -9.24
CA VAL A 87 15.37 -6.75 -7.93
C VAL A 87 14.07 -7.51 -7.73
N ASN A 88 12.92 -7.00 -8.18
CA ASN A 88 11.62 -7.64 -7.90
C ASN A 88 10.78 -7.97 -9.15
N GLY A 89 11.29 -7.73 -10.37
CA GLY A 89 10.66 -8.18 -11.62
C GLY A 89 10.22 -7.06 -12.56
N TYR A 90 9.84 -7.44 -13.78
CA TYR A 90 9.60 -6.52 -14.91
C TYR A 90 8.43 -5.54 -14.71
N GLU A 91 7.55 -5.78 -13.73
CA GLU A 91 6.34 -4.98 -13.45
C GLU A 91 6.65 -3.67 -12.70
N SER A 92 7.91 -3.44 -12.31
CA SER A 92 8.37 -2.31 -11.49
C SER A 92 8.93 -1.12 -12.29
N ILE A 93 8.31 -0.77 -13.41
CA ILE A 93 8.84 0.27 -14.33
C ILE A 93 8.82 1.65 -13.66
N THR A 94 7.71 2.03 -13.04
CA THR A 94 7.57 3.34 -12.38
C THR A 94 8.10 3.32 -10.94
N GLY A 95 8.12 2.14 -10.34
CA GLY A 95 8.51 1.95 -8.95
C GLY A 95 7.78 0.79 -8.30
N GLN A 96 8.05 0.62 -7.02
CA GLN A 96 7.52 -0.44 -6.18
C GLN A 96 6.87 0.14 -4.93
N ILE A 97 5.77 -0.50 -4.54
CA ILE A 97 5.05 -0.23 -3.30
C ILE A 97 5.09 -1.50 -2.48
N ASN A 98 5.77 -1.47 -1.34
CA ASN A 98 5.78 -2.59 -0.41
C ASN A 98 5.02 -2.22 0.86
N VAL A 99 4.02 -3.03 1.20
CA VAL A 99 3.22 -2.91 2.41
C VAL A 99 3.80 -3.82 3.48
N GLU A 100 4.13 -3.25 4.62
CA GLU A 100 4.60 -3.97 5.79
C GLU A 100 3.45 -4.06 6.80
N PHE A 101 3.09 -5.29 7.18
CA PHE A 101 2.06 -5.55 8.17
C PHE A 101 2.62 -5.48 9.59
N LYS A 102 1.72 -5.18 10.53
CA LYS A 102 2.04 -5.13 11.96
C LYS A 102 2.50 -6.48 12.44
N LYS A 103 3.77 -6.56 12.87
CA LYS A 103 4.31 -7.79 13.45
C LYS A 103 3.65 -8.08 14.80
N PRO A 104 3.23 -9.33 15.08
CA PRO A 104 2.59 -9.68 16.35
C PRO A 104 3.51 -9.46 17.56
N GLN A 105 4.83 -9.51 17.37
CA GLN A 105 5.83 -9.29 18.42
C GLN A 105 6.05 -7.83 18.80
N LYS A 106 5.52 -6.88 18.01
CA LYS A 106 5.58 -5.43 18.26
C LYS A 106 4.30 -4.89 18.94
N LYS A 107 3.50 -5.76 19.57
CA LYS A 107 2.34 -5.30 20.33
C LYS A 107 2.80 -4.61 21.61
N GLU A 108 2.50 -3.31 21.66
CA GLU A 108 2.27 -2.57 22.89
C GLU A 108 1.52 -3.45 23.90
N ASN A 109 2.00 -3.44 25.14
CA ASN A 109 1.53 -4.25 26.25
C ASN A 109 0.02 -4.06 26.46
N LEU A 110 -0.78 -4.85 25.76
CA LEU A 110 -2.23 -4.84 25.88
C LEU A 110 -2.61 -5.50 27.22
N PHE A 111 -2.88 -4.65 28.20
CA PHE A 111 -3.83 -4.87 29.30
C PHE A 111 -3.56 -6.03 30.28
N PHE A 112 -2.34 -6.13 30.83
CA PHE A 112 -2.13 -6.83 32.11
C PHE A 112 -1.66 -5.87 33.22
N LYS A 113 -2.14 -4.62 33.21
CA LYS A 113 -1.80 -3.59 34.22
C LYS A 113 -3.00 -2.87 34.84
N SER A 114 -4.22 -3.38 34.67
CA SER A 114 -5.42 -2.82 35.32
C SER A 114 -6.11 -3.78 36.29
N LEU A 115 -5.44 -4.84 36.73
CA LEU A 115 -5.85 -5.65 37.87
C LEU A 115 -4.58 -5.99 38.64
N TRP A 116 -4.56 -5.64 39.93
CA TRP A 116 -3.41 -5.45 40.84
C TRP A 116 -2.78 -4.06 40.82
#